data_AF-M0LJ48-F1
#
_entry.id   AF-M0LJ48-F1
#
_cell.length_a   1.000
_cell.length_b   1.000
_cell.length_c   1.000
_cell.angle_alpha   90.00
_cell.angle_beta   90.00
_cell.angle_gamma   90.00
#
_symmetry.space_group_name_H-M   'P 1'
#
loop_
_entity.id
_entity.type
_entity.pdbx_description
1 polymer ?
#
loop_
_entity_poly.entity_id
_entity_poly.type
_entity_poly.pdbx_seq_one_letter_code
_entity_poly.pdbx_strand_id
1 'polypeptide(L)' 'MAISQSPTDVEYRCPDCDGTLLVRHQSLECTDCGYTPRHGAD' A
#
# COMPACT_ATOMS: atom_id res chain seq x y z
N MET A 1 -8.60 -5.12 30.12
CA MET A 1 -7.34 -5.10 29.36
C MET A 1 -7.64 -4.41 28.04
N ALA A 2 -7.09 -3.22 27.80
CA ALA A 2 -7.25 -2.52 26.53
C ALA A 2 -6.15 -3.01 25.58
N ILE A 3 -6.53 -3.71 24.52
CA ILE A 3 -5.61 -3.99 23.42
C ILE A 3 -5.43 -2.69 22.65
N SER A 4 -4.32 -1.99 22.88
CA SER A 4 -3.86 -0.95 21.97
C SER A 4 -3.44 -1.63 20.67
N GLN A 5 -4.40 -1.91 19.81
CA GLN A 5 -4.13 -2.18 18.40
C GLN A 5 -3.65 -0.85 17.82
N SER A 6 -2.35 -0.60 17.94
CA SER A 6 -1.69 0.39 17.08
C SER A 6 -2.12 0.01 15.67
N PRO A 7 -2.87 0.87 14.94
CA PRO A 7 -3.14 0.57 13.55
C PRO A 7 -1.78 0.41 12.92
N THR A 8 -1.47 -0.79 12.46
CA THR A 8 -0.29 -1.03 11.64
C THR A 8 -0.60 -0.28 10.36
N ASP A 9 -0.26 1.00 10.34
CA ASP A 9 -0.20 1.83 9.15
C ASP A 9 0.95 1.23 8.35
N VAL A 10 0.63 0.15 7.63
CA VAL A 10 1.56 -0.49 6.72
C VAL A 10 1.65 0.48 5.55
N GLU A 11 2.65 1.36 5.62
CA GLU A 11 3.02 2.20 4.49
C GLU A 11 3.56 1.31 3.38
N TYR A 12 2.70 1.01 2.40
CA TYR A 12 3.08 0.27 1.22
C TYR A 12 3.97 1.18 0.34
N ARG A 13 5.18 0.72 0.01
CA ARG A 13 6.10 1.45 -0.87
C ARG A 13 6.13 0.89 -2.27
N CYS A 14 6.25 1.78 -3.24
CA CYS A 14 6.37 1.44 -4.65
C CYS A 14 7.79 0.93 -4.96
N PRO A 15 7.94 -0.26 -5.57
CA PRO A 15 9.27 -0.78 -5.94
C PRO A 15 9.92 -0.04 -7.12
N ASP A 16 9.15 0.72 -7.90
CA ASP A 16 9.63 1.43 -9.09
C ASP A 16 10.20 2.81 -8.74
N CYS A 17 9.50 3.55 -7.88
CA CYS A 17 9.80 4.96 -7.59
C CYS A 17 10.01 5.28 -6.09
N ASP A 18 9.97 4.28 -5.19
CA ASP A 18 9.97 4.43 -3.71
C ASP A 18 8.81 5.28 -3.15
N GLY A 19 7.89 5.73 -4.00
CA GLY A 19 6.72 6.50 -3.60
C GLY A 19 5.71 5.69 -2.77
N THR A 20 4.82 6.39 -2.06
CA THR A 20 3.78 5.76 -1.26
C THR A 20 2.66 5.18 -2.14
N LEU A 21 2.32 3.91 -1.90
CA LEU A 21 1.16 3.25 -2.48
C LEU A 21 -0.07 3.56 -1.63
N LEU A 22 -1.12 4.04 -2.27
CA LEU A 22 -2.42 4.30 -1.63
C LEU A 22 -3.44 3.28 -2.11
N VAL A 23 -4.36 2.88 -1.22
CA VAL A 23 -5.50 2.04 -1.62
C VAL A 23 -6.51 2.89 -2.37
N ARG A 24 -6.59 2.69 -3.69
CA ARG A 24 -7.54 3.31 -4.62
C ARG A 24 -8.43 2.21 -5.21
N HIS A 25 -9.75 2.35 -5.09
CA HIS A 25 -10.70 1.39 -5.68
C HIS A 25 -10.40 -0.09 -5.33
N GLN A 26 -10.10 -0.38 -4.05
CA GLN A 26 -9.72 -1.71 -3.55
C GLN A 26 -8.41 -2.28 -4.13
N SER A 27 -7.60 -1.46 -4.80
CA SER A 27 -6.27 -1.82 -5.30
C SER A 27 -5.22 -0.87 -4.74
N LEU A 28 -3.99 -1.35 -4.54
CA LEU A 28 -2.88 -0.45 -4.23
C LEU A 28 -2.44 0.24 -5.52
N GLU A 29 -2.26 1.56 -5.48
CA GLU A 29 -1.80 2.37 -6.60
C GLU A 29 -0.79 3.41 -6.12
N CYS A 30 0.33 3.54 -6.82
CA CYS A 30 1.31 4.57 -6.57
C CYS A 30 0.83 5.90 -7.13
N THR A 31 0.73 6.91 -6.27
CA THR A 31 0.33 8.26 -6.71
C THR A 31 1.43 9.03 -7.43
N ASP A 32 2.67 8.57 -7.33
CA ASP A 32 3.83 9.25 -7.91
C ASP A 32 4.09 8.76 -9.35
N CYS A 33 4.33 7.46 -9.52
CA CYS A 33 4.64 6.88 -10.83
C CYS A 33 3.46 6.12 -11.49
N GLY A 34 2.30 6.00 -10.83
CA GLY A 34 1.14 5.27 -11.37
C GLY A 34 1.28 3.75 -11.32
N TYR A 35 2.29 3.23 -10.63
CA TYR A 35 2.49 1.79 -10.45
C TYR A 35 1.33 1.16 -9.68
N THR A 36 0.56 0.31 -10.34
CA THR A 36 -0.49 -0.51 -9.70
C THR A 36 0.06 -1.94 -9.57
N PRO A 37 0.48 -2.38 -8.37
CA PRO A 37 0.72 -3.80 -8.14
C PRO A 37 -0.54 -4.57 -8.50
N ARG A 38 -0.50 -5.34 -9.59
CA ARG A 38 -1.52 -6.37 -9.80
C ARG A 38 -1.35 -7.32 -8.63
N HIS A 39 -2.45 -7.66 -7.95
CA HIS A 39 -2.50 -8.79 -7.03
C HIS A 39 -2.12 -10.05 -7.84
N GLY A 40 -0.82 -10.22 -8.03
CA GLY A 40 -0.20 -11.27 -8.81
C GLY A 40 -0.12 -12.47 -7.91
N ALA A 41 -1.04 -13.39 -8.17
CA ALA A 41 -0.94 -14.84 -8.02
C ALA A 41 0.36 -15.41 -7.41
N ASP A 42 0.13 -16.33 -6.46
CA ASP A 42 1.05 -17.27 -5.77
C ASP A 42 1.61 -16.81 -4.42
#